data_AF-A0A533RXW2-F1
#
_entry.id   AF-A0A533RXW2-F1
#
_cell.length_a   1.000
_cell.length_b   1.000
_cell.length_c   1.000
_cell.angle_alpha   90.00
_cell.angle_beta   90.00
_cell.angle_gamma   90.00
#
_symmetry.space_group_name_H-M   'P 1'
#
loop_
_entity.id
_entity.type
_entity.pdbx_description
1 polymer ?
#
loop_
_entity_poly.entity_id
_entity_poly.type
_entity_poly.pdbx_seq_one_letter_code
_entity_poly.pdbx_strand_id
1 'polypeptide(L)'
;FQVVLEIDPQGAFQVKRSRPDSILIFIMPPSWDELQRRLVGRGSETKEQVERRLETAKHELELVGKYDHVVLNDDVSEATDVLVAIIDSHAEPQGA
;
A
#
# COMPACT_ATOMS: atom_id res chain seq x y z
N PHE A 1 20.60 -7.47 -0.50
CA PHE A 1 19.48 -7.48 0.45
C PHE A 1 18.33 -6.68 -0.15
N GLN A 2 17.10 -7.19 -0.08
CA GLN A 2 15.91 -6.44 -0.46
C GLN A 2 15.55 -5.46 0.65
N VAL A 3 15.09 -4.26 0.29
CA VAL A 3 14.65 -3.23 1.23
C VAL A 3 13.19 -2.94 0.95
N VAL A 4 12.37 -3.03 2.00
CA VAL A 4 10.95 -2.67 1.96
C VAL A 4 10.79 -1.37 2.75
N LEU A 5 10.09 -0.41 2.18
CA LEU A 5 9.80 0.88 2.80
C LEU A 5 8.28 1.04 2.93
N GLU A 6 7.81 1.19 4.17
CA GLU A 6 6.44 1.61 4.47
C GLU A 6 6.46 3.12 4.73
N ILE A 7 6.05 3.90 3.74
CA ILE A 7 6.05 5.37 3.78
C ILE A 7 4.80 5.92 3.07
N ASP A 8 4.48 7.19 3.34
CA ASP A 8 3.36 7.86 2.68
C ASP A 8 3.58 8.00 1.15
N PRO A 9 2.51 8.24 0.36
CA PRO A 9 2.61 8.34 -1.09
C PRO A 9 3.58 9.42 -1.60
N GLN A 10 3.72 10.55 -0.89
CA GLN A 10 4.65 11.59 -1.31
C GLN A 10 6.10 11.15 -1.14
N GLY A 11 6.40 10.46 -0.04
CA GLY A 11 7.69 9.80 0.19
C GLY A 11 7.96 8.74 -0.88
N ALA A 12 6.98 7.88 -1.16
CA ALA A 12 7.10 6.82 -2.16
C ALA A 12 7.44 7.36 -3.55
N PHE A 13 6.74 8.41 -4.01
CA PHE A 13 7.05 9.05 -5.29
C PHE A 13 8.39 9.77 -5.31
N GLN A 14 8.88 10.29 -4.18
CA GLN A 14 10.25 10.82 -4.08
C GLN A 14 11.28 9.71 -4.28
N VAL A 15 11.09 8.55 -3.64
CA VAL A 15 11.95 7.37 -3.82
C VAL A 15 11.92 6.89 -5.27
N LYS A 16 10.75 6.76 -5.89
CA LYS A 16 10.64 6.35 -7.30
C LYS A 16 11.37 7.32 -8.25
N ARG A 17 11.36 8.63 -7.96
CA ARG A 17 12.12 9.62 -8.74
C ARG A 17 13.63 9.48 -8.59
N SER A 18 14.13 9.22 -7.37
CA SER A 18 15.57 9.07 -7.14
C SER A 18 16.09 7.68 -7.49
N ARG A 19 15.23 6.67 -7.45
CA ARG A 19 15.52 5.26 -7.73
C ARG A 19 14.44 4.66 -8.64
N PRO A 20 14.50 4.91 -9.96
CA PRO A 20 13.45 4.50 -10.91
C PRO A 20 13.22 2.99 -11.03
N ASP A 21 14.21 2.19 -10.65
CA ASP A 21 14.16 0.73 -10.54
C ASP A 21 13.42 0.22 -9.30
N SER A 22 13.08 1.09 -8.35
CA SER A 22 12.19 0.72 -7.25
C SER A 22 10.78 0.41 -7.76
N ILE A 23 10.08 -0.49 -7.07
CA ILE A 23 8.68 -0.77 -7.34
C ILE A 23 7.79 -0.16 -6.26
N LEU A 24 6.66 0.38 -6.68
CA LEU A 24 5.62 0.91 -5.82
C LEU A 24 4.48 -0.10 -5.77
N ILE A 25 4.17 -0.58 -4.57
CA ILE A 25 3.07 -1.54 -4.34
C ILE A 25 2.02 -0.84 -3.48
N PHE A 26 0.80 -0.74 -4.00
CA PHE A 26 -0.34 -0.20 -3.26
C PHE A 26 -1.10 -1.32 -2.56
N ILE A 27 -1.30 -1.21 -1.26
CA ILE A 27 -2.11 -2.17 -0.49
C ILE A 27 -3.54 -1.64 -0.42
N MET A 28 -4.41 -2.19 -1.26
CA MET A 28 -5.79 -1.74 -1.42
C MET A 28 -6.72 -2.46 -0.44
N PRO A 29 -7.61 -1.75 0.27
CA PRO A 29 -8.68 -2.43 1.02
C PRO A 29 -9.65 -3.14 0.05
N PRO A 30 -10.35 -4.20 0.49
CA PRO A 30 -11.25 -4.97 -0.38
C PRO A 30 -12.47 -4.17 -0.83
N SER A 31 -12.87 -3.18 -0.03
CA SER A 31 -13.92 -2.23 -0.39
C SER A 31 -13.81 -0.95 0.45
N TRP A 32 -14.48 0.10 -0.01
CA TRP A 32 -14.64 1.34 0.74
C TRP A 32 -15.33 1.11 2.09
N ASP A 33 -16.40 0.30 2.10
CA ASP A 33 -17.16 -0.02 3.30
C ASP A 33 -16.33 -0.79 4.33
N GLU A 34 -15.43 -1.67 3.86
CA GLU A 34 -14.50 -2.38 4.74
C GLU A 34 -13.43 -1.44 5.32
N LEU A 35 -12.88 -0.52 4.51
CA LEU A 35 -11.95 0.50 5.00
C LEU A 35 -12.59 1.35 6.12
N GLN A 36 -13.81 1.84 5.88
CA GLN A 36 -14.55 2.60 6.88
C GLN A 36 -14.81 1.79 8.15
N ARG A 37 -15.23 0.52 8.02
CA ARG A 37 -15.42 -0.38 9.16
C ARG A 37 -14.12 -0.57 9.95
N ARG A 38 -12.98 -0.77 9.30
CA ARG A 38 -11.66 -0.92 9.96
C ARG A 38 -11.22 0.35 10.67
N LEU A 39 -11.45 1.53 10.10
CA LEU A 39 -11.11 2.81 10.74
C LEU A 39 -11.98 3.10 11.96
N VAL A 40 -13.28 2.82 11.89
CA VAL A 40 -14.19 2.99 13.03
C VAL A 40 -13.96 1.93 14.11
N GLY A 41 -13.71 0.68 13.70
CA GLY A 41 -13.55 -0.48 14.58
C GLY A 41 -12.30 -0.47 15.45
N ARG A 42 -11.30 0.36 15.15
CA ARG A 42 -10.08 0.51 15.98
C ARG A 42 -10.38 1.09 17.37
N GLY A 43 -11.54 1.70 17.59
CA GLY A 43 -12.04 2.10 18.91
C GLY A 43 -11.25 3.23 19.61
N SER A 44 -10.14 3.67 19.03
CA SER A 44 -9.23 4.69 19.58
C SER A 44 -9.32 6.05 18.89
N GLU A 45 -10.21 6.20 17.89
CA GLU A 45 -10.27 7.39 17.03
C GLU A 45 -11.63 8.08 17.15
N THR A 46 -11.64 9.42 17.19
CA THR A 46 -12.88 10.21 17.15
C THR A 46 -13.48 10.22 15.74
N LYS A 47 -14.75 10.63 15.63
CA LYS A 47 -15.42 10.72 14.32
C LYS A 47 -14.67 11.64 13.35
N GLU A 48 -14.17 12.77 13.84
CA GLU A 48 -13.42 13.74 13.03
C GLU A 48 -12.07 13.17 12.56
N GLN A 49 -11.43 12.31 13.36
CA GLN A 49 -10.19 11.63 12.96
C GLN A 49 -10.46 10.58 11.87
N VAL A 50 -11.55 9.82 12.01
CA VAL A 50 -11.98 8.85 10.99
C VAL A 50 -12.32 9.56 9.68
N GLU A 51 -13.09 10.64 9.72
CA GLU A 51 -13.44 11.43 8.53
C GLU A 51 -12.19 11.95 7.80
N ARG A 52 -11.22 12.51 8.55
CA ARG A 52 -9.95 12.95 7.96
C ARG A 52 -9.19 11.82 7.28
N ARG A 53 -9.14 10.64 7.90
CA ARG A 53 -8.49 9.46 7.30
C ARG A 53 -9.20 8.95 6.07
N LEU A 54 -10.54 8.96 6.06
CA LEU A 54 -11.31 8.60 4.87
C LEU A 54 -11.06 9.60 3.74
N GLU A 55 -11.04 10.90 4.01
CA GLU A 55 -10.68 11.91 3.02
C GLU A 55 -9.26 11.72 2.48
N THR A 56 -8.29 11.40 3.34
CA THR A 56 -6.94 11.00 2.89
C THR A 56 -7.00 9.78 1.98
N ALA A 57 -7.69 8.71 2.38
CA ALA A 57 -7.78 7.48 1.61
C ALA A 57 -8.43 7.69 0.23
N LYS A 58 -9.42 8.59 0.09
CA LYS A 58 -9.97 8.94 -1.23
C LYS A 58 -8.90 9.50 -2.16
N HIS A 59 -8.13 10.47 -1.68
CA HIS A 59 -7.04 11.05 -2.47
C HIS A 59 -5.96 10.01 -2.79
N GLU A 60 -5.67 9.08 -1.88
CA GLU A 60 -4.72 8.00 -2.14
C GLU A 60 -5.22 7.02 -3.20
N LEU A 61 -6.53 6.72 -3.22
CA LEU A 61 -7.15 5.87 -4.23
C LEU A 61 -7.06 6.48 -5.65
N GLU A 62 -7.13 7.81 -5.77
CA GLU A 62 -6.91 8.49 -7.06
C GLU A 62 -5.47 8.31 -7.58
N LEU A 63 -4.52 8.04 -6.69
CA LEU A 63 -3.12 7.85 -7.03
C LEU A 63 -2.78 6.41 -7.41
N VAL A 64 -3.71 5.46 -7.27
CA VAL A 64 -3.48 4.02 -7.53
C VAL A 64 -2.87 3.78 -8.91
N GLY A 65 -3.29 4.53 -9.94
CA GLY A 65 -2.73 4.43 -11.30
C GLY A 65 -1.25 4.82 -11.43
N LYS A 66 -0.61 5.31 -10.37
CA LYS A 66 0.83 5.63 -10.32
C LYS A 66 1.66 4.53 -9.67
N TYR A 67 1.04 3.47 -9.16
CA TYR A 67 1.72 2.33 -8.56
C TYR A 67 1.98 1.26 -9.61
N ASP A 68 3.07 0.51 -9.43
CA ASP A 68 3.44 -0.58 -10.34
C ASP A 68 2.57 -1.83 -10.10
N HIS A 69 2.19 -2.07 -8.84
CA HIS A 69 1.34 -3.18 -8.43
C HIS A 69 0.27 -2.76 -7.43
N VAL A 70 -0.84 -3.49 -7.41
CA VAL A 70 -1.92 -3.34 -6.43
C VAL A 70 -2.19 -4.69 -5.79
N VAL A 71 -2.16 -4.76 -4.46
CA VAL A 71 -2.47 -5.96 -3.69
C VAL A 71 -3.74 -5.72 -2.90
N LEU A 72 -4.74 -6.56 -3.10
CA LEU A 72 -5.97 -6.52 -2.31
C LEU A 72 -5.72 -7.09 -0.91
N ASN A 73 -6.13 -6.37 0.13
CA ASN A 73 -5.92 -6.75 1.52
C ASN A 73 -7.25 -7.16 2.20
N ASP A 74 -7.87 -8.19 1.65
CA ASP A 74 -9.05 -8.83 2.24
C ASP A 74 -8.63 -9.80 3.35
N ASP A 75 -7.82 -10.80 2.99
CA ASP A 75 -7.15 -11.74 3.88
C ASP A 75 -5.65 -11.44 3.98
N VAL A 76 -5.13 -11.45 5.21
CA VAL A 76 -3.72 -11.11 5.48
C VAL A 76 -2.76 -12.15 4.91
N SER A 77 -3.11 -13.44 4.96
CA SER A 77 -2.25 -14.51 4.45
C SER A 77 -2.15 -14.41 2.94
N GLU A 78 -3.28 -14.31 2.24
CA GLU A 78 -3.30 -14.20 0.78
C GLU A 78 -2.59 -12.93 0.30
N ALA A 79 -2.85 -11.77 0.93
CA ALA A 79 -2.17 -10.52 0.59
C ALA A 79 -0.65 -10.62 0.79
N THR A 80 -0.21 -11.34 1.82
CA THR A 80 1.21 -11.57 2.08
C THR A 80 1.84 -12.44 1.01
N ASP A 81 1.18 -13.54 0.62
CA ASP A 81 1.66 -14.45 -0.41
C ASP A 81 1.81 -13.72 -1.76
N VAL A 82 0.81 -12.89 -2.11
CA VAL A 82 0.86 -12.05 -3.32
C VAL A 82 1.99 -11.03 -3.25
N LEU A 83 2.16 -10.35 -2.11
CA LEU A 83 3.21 -9.36 -1.91
C LEU A 83 4.60 -9.98 -2.05
N VAL A 84 4.83 -11.14 -1.43
CA VAL A 84 6.10 -11.88 -1.54
C VAL A 84 6.36 -12.29 -2.98
N ALA A 85 5.37 -12.83 -3.70
CA ALA A 85 5.53 -13.20 -5.10
C ALA A 85 5.92 -12.01 -5.99
N ILE A 86 5.33 -10.83 -5.74
CA ILE A 86 5.71 -9.60 -6.45
C ILE A 86 7.16 -9.24 -6.12
N ILE A 87 7.56 -9.23 -4.85
CA ILE A 87 8.93 -8.90 -4.42
C ILE A 87 9.95 -9.86 -5.04
N ASP A 88 9.66 -11.15 -5.05
CA ASP A 88 10.54 -12.18 -5.61
C ASP A 88 10.67 -12.06 -7.13
N SER A 89 9.59 -11.74 -7.84
CA SER A 89 9.65 -11.54 -9.30
C SER A 89 10.49 -10.33 -9.73
N HIS A 90 10.73 -9.37 -8.82
CA HIS A 90 11.57 -8.20 -9.05
C HIS A 90 12.94 -8.30 -8.35
N ALA A 91 13.20 -9.40 -7.65
CA ALA A 91 14.51 -9.69 -7.12
C ALA A 91 15.45 -10.02 -8.28
N GLU A 92 16.59 -9.33 -8.40
CA GLU A 92 17.65 -9.87 -9.26
C GLU A 92 18.11 -11.23 -8.72
N PRO A 93 18.39 -12.20 -9.60
CA PRO A 93 18.95 -13.47 -9.18
C PRO A 93 20.24 -13.21 -8.42
N GLN A 94 20.30 -13.67 -7.17
CA GLN A 94 21.54 -13.60 -6.39
C GLN A 94 22.55 -14.59 -6.99
N GLY A 95 23.41 -14.08 -7.85
CA GLY A 95 24.54 -14.81 -8.44
C GLY A 95 24.38 -15.09 -9.93
N ALA A 96 25.01 -14.24 -10.74
CA ALA A 96 25.56 -14.59 -12.05
C ALA A 96 27.05 -14.25 -12.04
#